data_AF-A0ABD0RXD9-F1
#
_entry.id   AF-A0ABD0RXD9-F1
#
_cell.length_a   1.000
_cell.length_b   1.000
_cell.length_c   1.000
_cell.angle_alpha   90.00
_cell.angle_beta   90.00
_cell.angle_gamma   90.00
#
_symmetry.space_group_name_H-M   'P 1'
#
loop_
_entity.id
_entity.type
_entity.pdbx_description
1 polymer ?
#
loop_
_entity_poly.entity_id
_entity_poly.type
_entity_poly.pdbx_seq_one_letter_code
_entity_poly.pdbx_strand_id
1 'polypeptide(L)' 'MDNTVRLWNSMKAFDEVETDDFTATTGHIHLPDNSQELLLGTYHSKSTPVTHLHFTRRNLLLAAGSYNS' A
#
# COMPACT_ATOMS: atom_id res chain seq x y z
N MET A 1 12.04 9.88 2.32
CA MET A 1 10.63 9.80 1.86
C MET A 1 10.61 10.27 0.41
N ASP A 2 9.93 9.56 -0.49
CA ASP A 2 9.94 9.81 -1.95
C ASP A 2 8.89 10.84 -2.40
N ASN A 3 8.21 11.50 -1.46
CA ASN A 3 7.16 12.50 -1.71
C ASN A 3 6.00 11.96 -2.56
N THR A 4 5.60 10.71 -2.30
CA THR A 4 4.42 10.10 -2.93
C THR A 4 3.46 9.48 -1.91
N VAL A 5 2.19 9.40 -2.30
CA VAL A 5 1.17 8.53 -1.69
C VAL A 5 0.80 7.49 -2.75
N ARG A 6 0.85 6.22 -2.39
CA ARG A 6 0.51 5.11 -3.30
C ARG A 6 -0.70 4.35 -2.78
N LEU A 7 -1.64 4.06 -3.67
CA LEU A 7 -2.81 3.24 -3.38
C LEU A 7 -2.57 1.83 -3.89
N TRP A 8 -2.88 0.83 -3.06
CA TRP A 8 -2.67 -0.58 -3.36
C TRP A 8 -4.00 -1.33 -3.23
N ASN A 9 -4.21 -2.33 -4.08
CA ASN A 9 -5.38 -3.21 -4.02
C ASN A 9 -5.19 -4.27 -2.93
N SER A 10 -5.66 -3.96 -1.72
CA SER A 10 -5.55 -4.88 -0.57
C SER A 10 -6.37 -6.15 -0.74
N MET A 11 -7.54 -6.08 -1.37
CA MET A 11 -8.40 -7.26 -1.58
C MET A 11 -7.66 -8.29 -2.44
N LYS A 12 -7.14 -7.86 -3.60
CA LYS A 12 -6.34 -8.73 -4.48
C LYS A 12 -5.11 -9.30 -3.77
N ALA A 13 -4.42 -8.48 -2.96
CA ALA A 13 -3.23 -8.91 -2.25
C ALA A 13 -3.52 -10.03 -1.22
N PHE A 14 -4.70 -10.03 -0.59
CA PHE A 14 -5.08 -11.04 0.40
C PHE A 14 -5.72 -12.29 -0.24
N ASP A 15 -6.46 -12.14 -1.33
CA ASP A 15 -7.01 -13.29 -2.09
C ASP A 15 -5.90 -14.26 -2.55
N GLU A 16 -4.73 -13.73 -2.92
CA GLU A 16 -3.56 -14.54 -3.33
C GLU A 16 -2.88 -15.28 -2.15
N VAL A 17 -3.14 -14.87 -0.90
CA VAL A 17 -2.54 -15.49 0.30
C VAL A 17 -3.39 -16.65 0.82
N GLU A 18 -4.73 -16.59 0.68
CA GLU A 18 -5.63 -17.63 1.19
C GLU A 18 -5.54 -18.96 0.42
N THR A 19 -4.96 -18.98 -0.78
CA THR A 19 -4.89 -20.18 -1.62
C THR A 19 -3.70 -21.11 -1.35
N ASP A 20 -2.73 -20.72 -0.50
CA ASP A 20 -1.49 -21.48 -0.28
C ASP A 20 -1.46 -22.33 1.02
N ASP A 21 -2.56 -22.34 1.78
CA ASP A 21 -2.55 -22.75 3.19
C ASP A 21 -2.86 -24.24 3.47
N PHE A 22 -2.36 -25.17 2.65
CA PHE A 22 -2.49 -26.61 2.95
C PHE A 22 -1.19 -27.42 2.98
N THR A 23 -0.03 -26.85 2.62
CA THR A 23 1.23 -27.64 2.55
C THR A 23 2.51 -26.95 3.06
N ALA A 24 2.45 -25.73 3.61
CA ALA A 24 3.63 -24.98 4.05
C ALA A 24 4.21 -25.44 5.41
N THR A 25 4.69 -26.68 5.50
CA THR A 25 5.35 -27.25 6.69
C THR A 25 6.77 -26.68 6.94
N THR A 26 7.24 -25.74 6.09
CA THR A 26 8.64 -25.24 6.05
C THR A 26 8.82 -23.79 6.52
N GLY A 27 7.76 -23.13 7.00
CA GLY A 27 7.84 -21.84 7.72
C GLY A 27 8.24 -20.62 6.88
N HIS A 28 8.28 -20.72 5.54
CA HIS A 28 8.49 -19.59 4.64
C HIS A 28 7.36 -19.53 3.60
N ILE A 29 6.95 -18.31 3.24
CA ILE A 29 5.92 -18.04 2.23
C ILE A 29 6.62 -17.48 1.00
N HIS A 30 6.30 -18.02 -0.17
CA HIS A 30 6.81 -17.47 -1.43
C HIS A 30 5.95 -16.28 -1.84
N LEU A 31 6.51 -15.07 -1.82
CA LEU A 31 5.82 -13.86 -2.23
C LEU A 31 5.98 -13.64 -3.75
N PRO A 32 4.88 -13.48 -4.51
CA PRO A 32 4.96 -13.16 -5.93
C PRO A 32 5.48 -11.73 -6.16
N ASP A 33 6.20 -11.50 -7.27
CA ASP A 33 6.58 -10.16 -7.72
C ASP A 33 5.46 -9.49 -8.51
N ASN A 34 4.35 -9.19 -7.82
CA ASN A 34 3.11 -8.69 -8.39
C ASN A 34 2.88 -7.18 -8.10
N SER A 35 3.92 -6.46 -7.69
CA SER A 35 3.82 -5.08 -7.20
C SER A 35 3.13 -4.13 -8.19
N GLN A 36 3.40 -4.28 -9.49
CA GLN A 36 2.76 -3.47 -10.53
C GLN A 36 1.27 -3.75 -10.69
N GLU A 37 0.83 -4.99 -10.44
CA GLU A 37 -0.58 -5.36 -10.55
C GLU A 37 -1.40 -4.91 -9.33
N LEU A 38 -0.75 -4.84 -8.16
CA LEU A 38 -1.36 -4.37 -6.94
C LEU A 38 -1.45 -2.84 -6.87
N LEU A 39 -0.59 -2.11 -7.59
CA LEU A 39 -0.55 -0.65 -7.56
C LEU A 39 -1.74 -0.05 -8.32
N LEU A 40 -2.63 0.62 -7.59
CA LEU A 40 -3.80 1.32 -8.16
C LEU A 40 -3.46 2.73 -8.65
N GLY A 41 -2.47 3.38 -8.03
CA GLY A 41 -2.07 4.73 -8.42
C GLY A 41 -1.01 5.36 -7.52
N THR A 42 -0.33 6.37 -8.06
CA THR A 42 0.70 7.16 -7.36
C THR A 42 0.38 8.65 -7.44
N TYR A 43 0.38 9.32 -6.29
CA TYR A 43 0.05 10.73 -6.14
C TYR A 43 1.24 11.47 -5.53
N HIS A 44 1.71 12.51 -6.20
CA HIS A 44 2.86 13.30 -5.73
C HIS A 44 2.43 14.29 -4.62
N SER A 45 3.17 14.32 -3.51
CA SER A 45 2.91 15.20 -2.36
C SER A 45 3.67 16.53 -2.44
N LYS A 46 3.88 17.05 -3.65
CA LYS A 46 4.49 18.38 -3.91
C LYS A 46 5.79 18.60 -3.13
N SER A 47 6.72 17.65 -3.24
CA SER A 47 8.02 17.68 -2.55
C SER A 47 7.94 17.77 -1.01
N THR A 48 6.77 17.49 -0.44
CA THR A 48 6.54 17.53 1.00
C THR A 48 6.38 16.10 1.52
N PRO A 49 7.20 15.65 2.48
CA PRO A 49 7.09 14.32 3.05
C PRO A 49 5.75 14.14 3.78
N VAL A 50 5.04 13.04 3.50
CA VAL A 50 3.77 12.69 4.16
C VAL A 50 4.06 11.99 5.48
N THR A 51 3.60 12.55 6.59
CA THR A 51 3.83 12.04 7.94
C THR A 51 2.57 11.42 8.56
N HIS A 52 1.39 11.70 8.01
CA HIS A 52 0.13 11.11 8.47
C HIS A 52 -0.86 10.89 7.32
N LEU A 53 -1.59 9.77 7.38
CA LEU A 53 -2.69 9.41 6.48
C LEU A 53 -3.93 9.08 7.31
N HIS A 54 -5.09 9.61 6.91
CA HIS A 54 -6.36 9.33 7.57
C HIS A 54 -7.48 9.18 6.54
N PHE A 55 -8.18 8.05 6.59
CA PHE A 55 -9.46 7.90 5.90
C PHE A 55 -10.60 8.39 6.80
N THR A 56 -11.40 9.31 6.29
CA THR A 56 -12.67 9.64 6.92
C THR A 56 -13.66 8.49 6.82
N ARG A 57 -14.77 8.54 7.58
CA ARG A 57 -15.87 7.56 7.49
C ARG A 57 -16.54 7.47 6.11
N ARG A 58 -16.29 8.43 5.20
CA ARG A 58 -16.82 8.46 3.82
C ARG A 58 -15.76 8.14 2.78
N ASN A 59 -14.66 7.49 3.18
CA ASN A 59 -13.58 7.08 2.29
C ASN A 59 -12.87 8.25 1.57
N LEU A 60 -12.82 9.42 2.19
CA LEU A 60 -11.93 10.50 1.77
C LEU A 60 -10.56 10.33 2.45
N LEU A 61 -9.50 10.22 1.66
CA LEU A 61 -8.12 10.17 2.15
C LEU A 61 -7.58 11.58 2.40
N LEU A 62 -7.16 11.83 3.64
CA LEU A 62 -6.43 13.03 4.05
C LEU A 62 -4.96 12.68 4.25
N ALA A 63 -4.07 13.41 3.58
CA ALA A 63 -2.62 13.27 3.74
C ALA A 63 -2.04 14.57 4.34
N ALA A 64 -1.32 14.44 5.45
CA ALA A 64 -0.65 15.56 6.10
C ALA A 64 0.87 15.39 6.00
N GLY A 65 1.55 16.51 5.76
CA GLY A 65 3.00 16.59 5.69
C GLY A 65 3.46 17.99 6.07
N SER A 66 4.63 18.10 6.69
CA SER A 66 5.21 19.39 7.04
C SER A 66 6.02 19.92 5.87
N TYR A 67 5.57 21.06 5.31
CA TYR A 67 6.39 21.78 4.35
C TYR A 67 7.66 22.28 5.03
N ASN A 68 8.81 22.09 4.38
CA ASN A 68 10.08 22.63 4.82
C ASN A 68 10.63 23.49 3.69
N SER A 69 10.91 24.77 3.98
CA SER A 69 11.32 25.79 3.02
C SER A 69 12.82 26.02 3.04
#